data_AF-A0A820QM70-F1
#
_entry.id   AF-A0A820QM70-F1
#
_cell.length_a   1.000
_cell.length_b   1.000
_cell.length_c   1.000
_cell.angle_alpha   90.00
_cell.angle_beta   90.00
_cell.angle_gamma   90.00
#
_symmetry.space_group_name_H-M   'P 1'
#
loop_
_entity.id
_entity.type
_entity.pdbx_description
1 polymer ?
#
loop_
_entity_poly.entity_id
_entity_poly.type
_entity_poly.pdbx_seq_one_letter_code
_entity_poly.pdbx_strand_id
1 'polypeptide(L)'
;QNENLLPFDFCAHQINRLKINTTKPIDLTHFSNLHTLELYNANSNQIEQIQCNQMSNLVNLTISTKFHISLPLELIRDIFSNGFRLLRNANLSRLDYYQFNSKFQSLSLYSLCITCINSNIIPQILLTCPNLIRFSITFFGQNCHILPPSSASYNHLLEKFSLF
;
A
#
# COMPACT_ATOMS: atom_id res chain seq x y z
N GLN A 1 -26.60 6.26 -21.65
CA GLN A 1 -25.77 6.55 -22.84
C GLN A 1 -24.51 5.72 -22.67
N ASN A 2 -24.32 4.77 -23.59
CA ASN A 2 -23.35 3.68 -23.51
C ASN A 2 -21.91 4.13 -23.77
N GLU A 3 -20.98 3.27 -23.33
CA GLU A 3 -19.57 3.13 -23.75
C GLU A 3 -18.51 3.93 -22.98
N ASN A 4 -18.07 3.36 -21.87
CA ASN A 4 -16.64 3.11 -21.61
C ASN A 4 -16.46 1.79 -20.83
N LEU A 5 -17.23 0.75 -21.19
CA LEU A 5 -16.89 -0.62 -20.83
C LEU A 5 -15.61 -0.92 -21.62
N LEU A 6 -14.49 -1.10 -20.91
CA LEU A 6 -13.25 -1.45 -21.57
C LEU A 6 -13.49 -2.78 -22.31
N PRO A 7 -12.82 -3.05 -23.45
CA PRO A 7 -12.97 -4.31 -24.19
C PRO A 7 -12.56 -5.57 -23.40
N PHE A 8 -12.30 -5.44 -22.11
CA PHE A 8 -11.81 -6.47 -21.20
C PHE A 8 -12.86 -6.99 -20.22
N ASP A 9 -14.08 -6.44 -20.15
CA ASP A 9 -15.04 -6.82 -19.10
C ASP A 9 -15.45 -8.30 -19.15
N PHE A 10 -15.46 -8.90 -20.35
CA PHE A 10 -15.70 -10.34 -20.50
C PHE A 10 -14.59 -11.21 -19.91
N CYS A 11 -13.34 -10.73 -19.87
CA CYS A 11 -12.18 -11.46 -19.38
C CYS A 11 -11.58 -10.88 -18.09
N ALA A 12 -12.17 -9.82 -17.52
CA ALA A 12 -11.62 -9.10 -16.37
C ALA A 12 -11.44 -10.01 -15.15
N HIS A 13 -12.37 -10.95 -14.96
CA HIS A 13 -12.30 -11.99 -13.93
C HIS A 13 -11.13 -12.97 -14.11
N GLN A 14 -10.49 -13.04 -15.28
CA GLN A 14 -9.32 -13.90 -15.53
C GLN A 14 -8.00 -13.14 -15.34
N ILE A 15 -8.05 -11.81 -15.26
CA ILE A 15 -6.87 -10.98 -15.10
C ILE A 15 -6.39 -11.08 -13.65
N ASN A 16 -5.19 -11.62 -13.47
CA ASN A 16 -4.54 -11.76 -12.18
C ASN A 16 -3.49 -10.67 -11.90
N ARG A 17 -3.09 -9.91 -12.92
CA ARG A 17 -2.10 -8.83 -12.81
C ARG A 17 -2.57 -7.64 -13.62
N LEU A 18 -2.72 -6.50 -12.98
CA LEU A 18 -3.17 -5.28 -13.62
C LEU A 18 -2.18 -4.14 -13.32
N LYS A 19 -1.73 -3.48 -14.38
CA LYS A 19 -0.87 -2.30 -14.32
C LYS A 19 -1.54 -1.16 -15.05
N ILE A 20 -1.83 -0.10 -14.30
CA ILE A 20 -2.51 1.10 -14.79
C ILE A 20 -1.52 2.25 -14.66
N ASN A 21 -1.26 2.95 -15.76
CA ASN A 21 -0.46 4.18 -15.76
C ASN A 21 -1.24 5.31 -16.43
N THR A 22 -2.45 5.55 -15.93
CA THR A 22 -3.35 6.57 -16.45
C THR A 22 -4.28 7.03 -15.34
N THR A 23 -4.64 8.31 -15.39
CA THR A 23 -5.65 8.92 -14.50
C THR A 23 -7.06 8.75 -15.05
N LYS A 24 -7.24 8.10 -16.20
CA LYS A 24 -8.57 7.83 -16.75
C LYS A 24 -9.36 6.93 -15.79
N PRO A 25 -10.68 7.14 -15.64
CA PRO A 25 -11.51 6.24 -14.86
C PRO A 25 -11.37 4.81 -15.36
N ILE A 26 -11.15 3.89 -14.41
CA ILE A 26 -11.18 2.45 -14.61
C ILE A 26 -11.97 1.89 -13.43
N ASP A 27 -12.93 1.03 -13.72
CA ASP A 27 -13.68 0.31 -12.71
C ASP A 27 -12.90 -0.94 -12.30
N LEU A 28 -12.27 -0.88 -11.12
CA LEU A 28 -11.47 -1.97 -10.57
C LEU A 28 -12.34 -3.13 -10.04
N THR A 29 -13.65 -2.93 -9.88
CA THR A 29 -14.56 -3.95 -9.32
C THR A 29 -14.75 -5.15 -10.24
N HIS A 30 -14.48 -5.00 -11.54
CA HIS A 30 -14.51 -6.10 -12.50
C HIS A 30 -13.36 -7.11 -12.35
N PHE A 31 -12.30 -6.76 -11.61
CA PHE A 31 -11.07 -7.54 -11.52
C PHE A 31 -10.94 -8.28 -10.18
N SER A 32 -11.84 -9.22 -9.90
CA SER A 32 -11.92 -9.93 -8.61
C SER A 32 -10.78 -10.93 -8.34
N ASN A 33 -10.06 -11.37 -9.38
CA ASN A 33 -8.97 -12.36 -9.26
C ASN A 33 -7.57 -11.74 -9.25
N LEU A 34 -7.46 -10.43 -8.99
CA LEU A 34 -6.16 -9.75 -8.95
C LEU A 34 -5.29 -10.29 -7.82
N HIS A 35 -4.11 -10.76 -8.22
CA HIS A 35 -2.99 -11.06 -7.34
C HIS A 35 -1.98 -9.91 -7.31
N THR A 36 -1.94 -9.08 -8.36
CA THR A 36 -1.07 -7.90 -8.43
C THR A 36 -1.82 -6.71 -9.00
N LEU A 37 -1.77 -5.59 -8.29
CA LEU A 37 -2.28 -4.31 -8.74
C LEU A 37 -1.16 -3.27 -8.66
N GLU A 38 -0.86 -2.65 -9.80
CA GLU A 38 0.08 -1.53 -9.89
C GLU A 38 -0.65 -0.31 -10.46
N LEU A 39 -0.90 0.69 -9.61
CA LEU A 39 -1.45 1.98 -10.02
C LEU A 39 -0.34 3.04 -10.03
N TYR A 40 0.00 3.53 -11.22
CA TYR A 40 0.93 4.63 -11.43
C TYR A 40 0.17 5.89 -11.81
N ASN A 41 0.55 7.00 -11.19
CA ASN A 41 -0.18 8.27 -11.28
C ASN A 41 -1.65 8.13 -10.85
N ALA A 42 -1.90 7.32 -9.82
CA ALA A 42 -3.24 7.04 -9.34
C ALA A 42 -3.96 8.33 -8.87
N ASN A 43 -5.23 8.46 -9.21
CA ASN A 43 -6.11 9.49 -8.65
C ASN A 43 -6.92 8.94 -7.46
N SER A 44 -7.60 9.81 -6.70
CA SER A 44 -8.38 9.40 -5.53
C SER A 44 -9.44 8.34 -5.86
N ASN A 45 -10.18 8.51 -6.96
CA ASN A 45 -11.25 7.59 -7.36
C ASN A 45 -10.75 6.17 -7.65
N GLN A 46 -9.54 6.03 -8.20
CA GLN A 46 -8.94 4.71 -8.43
C GLN A 46 -8.50 4.06 -7.12
N ILE A 47 -8.02 4.87 -6.16
CA ILE A 47 -7.54 4.37 -4.87
C ILE A 47 -8.72 3.96 -3.97
N GLU A 48 -9.82 4.71 -3.99
CA GLU A 48 -11.04 4.43 -3.22
C GLU A 48 -11.71 3.11 -3.62
N GLN A 49 -11.47 2.62 -4.83
CA GLN A 49 -11.96 1.32 -5.30
C GLN A 49 -11.13 0.12 -4.81
N ILE A 50 -9.99 0.36 -4.15
CA ILE A 50 -9.16 -0.73 -3.62
C ILE A 50 -9.75 -1.16 -2.29
N GLN A 51 -10.49 -2.27 -2.31
CA GLN A 51 -11.14 -2.83 -1.12
C GLN A 51 -10.73 -4.29 -0.90
N CYS A 52 -10.44 -4.66 0.35
CA CYS A 52 -9.95 -6.01 0.67
C CYS A 52 -10.98 -7.12 0.43
N ASN A 53 -12.28 -6.82 0.49
CA ASN A 53 -13.36 -7.75 0.19
C ASN A 53 -13.44 -8.07 -1.32
N GLN A 54 -13.12 -7.12 -2.20
CA GLN A 54 -13.13 -7.29 -3.64
C GLN A 54 -11.82 -7.89 -4.17
N MET A 55 -10.70 -7.49 -3.58
CA MET A 55 -9.35 -7.91 -3.97
C MET A 55 -8.72 -8.84 -2.92
N SER A 56 -9.49 -9.86 -2.50
CA SER A 56 -9.09 -10.77 -1.43
C SER A 56 -7.85 -11.62 -1.76
N ASN A 57 -7.57 -11.79 -3.06
CA ASN A 57 -6.42 -12.53 -3.58
C ASN A 57 -5.15 -11.68 -3.75
N LEU A 58 -5.19 -10.39 -3.39
CA LEU A 58 -4.11 -9.46 -3.69
C LEU A 58 -2.84 -9.79 -2.89
N VAL A 59 -1.77 -10.11 -3.60
CA VAL A 59 -0.44 -10.43 -3.04
C VAL A 59 0.51 -9.25 -3.14
N ASN A 60 0.38 -8.46 -4.21
CA ASN A 60 1.24 -7.31 -4.49
C ASN A 60 0.40 -6.07 -4.77
N LEU A 61 0.68 -4.99 -4.05
CA LEU A 61 0.04 -3.69 -4.25
C LEU A 61 1.10 -2.62 -4.47
N THR A 62 1.02 -1.90 -5.57
CA THR A 62 1.78 -0.67 -5.81
C THR A 62 0.84 0.48 -6.06
N ILE A 63 0.98 1.56 -5.30
CA ILE A 63 0.22 2.80 -5.48
C ILE A 63 1.22 3.94 -5.53
N SER A 64 1.38 4.52 -6.71
CA SER A 64 2.14 5.74 -6.93
C SER A 64 1.16 6.86 -7.30
N THR A 65 1.10 7.89 -6.48
CA THR A 65 0.26 9.07 -6.71
C THR A 65 1.11 10.25 -7.22
N LYS A 66 0.47 11.20 -7.92
CA LYS A 66 1.05 12.53 -8.07
C LYS A 66 0.98 13.25 -6.71
N PHE A 67 1.90 14.19 -6.46
CA PHE A 67 2.05 14.89 -5.19
C PHE A 67 0.68 15.35 -4.61
N HIS A 68 0.52 15.22 -3.29
CA HIS A 68 -0.64 15.63 -2.47
C HIS A 68 -1.83 14.68 -2.32
N ILE A 69 -1.87 13.53 -2.99
CA ILE A 69 -2.93 12.53 -2.72
C ILE A 69 -2.51 11.65 -1.54
N SER A 70 -3.25 11.77 -0.44
CA SER A 70 -3.15 10.86 0.71
C SER A 70 -3.95 9.60 0.44
N LEU A 71 -3.47 8.44 0.92
CA LEU A 71 -4.24 7.21 0.85
C LEU A 71 -5.48 7.31 1.76
N PRO A 72 -6.64 6.79 1.34
CA PRO A 72 -7.83 6.69 2.17
C PRO A 72 -7.55 5.92 3.46
N LEU A 73 -8.15 6.37 4.56
CA LEU A 73 -7.95 5.78 5.88
C LEU A 73 -8.31 4.30 5.92
N GLU A 74 -9.39 3.92 5.23
CA GLU A 74 -9.88 2.54 5.16
C GLU A 74 -8.87 1.63 4.46
N LEU A 75 -8.30 2.07 3.34
CA LEU A 75 -7.26 1.32 2.64
C LEU A 75 -6.01 1.12 3.51
N ILE A 76 -5.56 2.18 4.19
CA ILE A 76 -4.43 2.10 5.13
C ILE A 76 -4.76 1.06 6.22
N ARG A 77 -5.94 1.16 6.84
CA ARG A 77 -6.39 0.21 7.85
C ARG A 77 -6.40 -1.21 7.31
N ASP A 78 -6.94 -1.47 6.13
CA ASP A 78 -7.00 -2.81 5.55
C ASP A 78 -5.60 -3.40 5.29
N ILE A 79 -4.65 -2.59 4.84
CA ILE A 79 -3.24 -3.00 4.62
C ILE A 79 -2.59 -3.39 5.96
N PHE A 80 -2.81 -2.59 7.00
CA PHE A 80 -2.10 -2.69 8.27
C PHE A 80 -2.86 -3.46 9.37
N SER A 81 -4.09 -3.93 9.10
CA SER A 81 -4.90 -4.77 10.02
C SER A 81 -5.17 -6.18 9.50
N ASN A 82 -4.38 -6.64 8.53
CA ASN A 82 -4.55 -7.95 7.89
C ASN A 82 -5.89 -8.11 7.13
N GLY A 83 -6.49 -6.99 6.68
CA GLY A 83 -7.65 -7.00 5.80
C GLY A 83 -7.31 -7.68 4.47
N PHE A 84 -6.17 -7.29 3.87
CA PHE A 84 -5.57 -8.05 2.76
C PHE A 84 -4.73 -9.22 3.28
N ARG A 85 -5.40 -10.35 3.55
CA ARG A 85 -4.79 -11.54 4.17
C ARG A 85 -3.65 -12.17 3.36
N LEU A 86 -3.59 -11.94 2.05
CA LEU A 86 -2.54 -12.47 1.18
C LEU A 86 -1.50 -11.42 0.76
N LEU A 87 -1.66 -10.15 1.16
CA LEU A 87 -0.79 -9.06 0.73
C LEU A 87 0.59 -9.22 1.37
N ARG A 88 1.59 -9.55 0.54
CA ARG A 88 2.97 -9.72 0.96
C ARG A 88 3.83 -8.50 0.65
N ASN A 89 3.54 -7.81 -0.44
CA ASN A 89 4.35 -6.69 -0.90
C ASN A 89 3.48 -5.47 -1.11
N ALA A 90 3.84 -4.37 -0.45
CA ALA A 90 3.21 -3.07 -0.64
C ALA A 90 4.27 -2.02 -0.97
N ASN A 91 4.06 -1.30 -2.07
CA ASN A 91 4.78 -0.08 -2.39
C ASN A 91 3.77 1.06 -2.42
N LEU A 92 3.75 1.83 -1.35
CA LEU A 92 2.81 2.90 -1.13
C LEU A 92 3.55 4.21 -1.32
N SER A 93 2.92 5.17 -1.99
CA SER A 93 3.45 6.53 -2.07
C SER A 93 3.38 7.19 -0.69
N ARG A 94 2.54 8.21 -0.54
CA ARG A 94 2.56 9.13 0.59
C ARG A 94 1.75 8.58 1.76
N LEU A 95 2.41 8.29 2.88
CA LEU A 95 1.81 7.81 4.14
C LEU A 95 2.05 8.81 5.28
N ASP A 96 1.34 9.94 5.26
CA ASP A 96 1.61 11.07 6.17
C ASP A 96 0.68 11.17 7.37
N TYR A 97 -0.56 10.68 7.26
CA TYR A 97 -1.65 11.04 8.17
C TYR A 97 -2.26 9.87 8.95
N TYR A 98 -1.54 8.75 9.11
CA TYR A 98 -2.04 7.63 9.90
C TYR A 98 -1.35 7.50 11.24
N GLN A 99 -2.13 7.61 12.32
CA GLN A 99 -1.74 7.11 13.63
C GLN A 99 -2.11 5.63 13.70
N PHE A 100 -1.10 4.78 13.74
CA PHE A 100 -1.32 3.36 13.88
C PHE A 100 -1.94 3.05 15.24
N ASN A 101 -3.10 2.41 15.22
CA ASN A 101 -3.68 1.84 16.42
C ASN A 101 -2.96 0.52 16.71
N SER A 102 -2.29 0.42 17.86
CA SER A 102 -1.49 -0.73 18.27
C SER A 102 -2.26 -2.05 18.37
N LYS A 103 -3.59 -2.03 18.28
CA LYS A 103 -4.43 -3.23 18.24
C LYS A 103 -4.44 -3.93 16.88
N PHE A 104 -4.07 -3.24 15.80
CA PHE A 104 -4.04 -3.82 14.48
C PHE A 104 -2.68 -4.44 14.19
N GLN A 105 -2.70 -5.61 13.55
CA GLN A 105 -1.49 -6.25 13.06
C GLN A 105 -1.72 -6.77 11.65
N SER A 106 -0.73 -6.59 10.78
CA SER A 106 -0.64 -7.21 9.46
C SER A 106 0.35 -8.35 9.54
N LEU A 107 -0.15 -9.58 9.44
CA LEU A 107 0.67 -10.79 9.53
C LEU A 107 1.14 -11.27 8.16
N SER A 108 0.50 -10.81 7.09
CA SER A 108 0.81 -11.17 5.71
C SER A 108 1.95 -10.34 5.11
N LEU A 109 2.10 -9.09 5.54
CA LEU A 109 3.01 -8.13 4.93
C LEU A 109 4.48 -8.48 5.22
N TYR A 110 5.23 -8.70 4.15
CA TYR A 110 6.62 -9.15 4.16
C TYR A 110 7.59 -8.08 3.66
N SER A 111 7.17 -7.29 2.67
CA SER A 111 7.93 -6.19 2.10
C SER A 111 7.09 -4.93 2.03
N LEU A 112 7.64 -3.82 2.51
CA LEU A 112 6.99 -2.53 2.50
C LEU A 112 7.96 -1.46 2.01
N CYS A 113 7.50 -0.66 1.04
CA CYS A 113 8.13 0.58 0.65
C CYS A 113 7.12 1.70 0.88
N ILE A 114 7.53 2.76 1.58
CA ILE A 114 6.69 3.95 1.80
C ILE A 114 7.47 5.23 1.53
N THR A 115 6.73 6.29 1.27
CA THR A 115 7.22 7.66 1.32
C THR A 115 6.46 8.42 2.40
N CYS A 116 7.14 9.12 3.31
CA CYS A 116 6.47 9.87 4.38
C CYS A 116 7.27 11.11 4.80
N ILE A 117 6.64 12.00 5.56
CA ILE A 117 7.31 13.13 6.24
C ILE A 117 7.61 12.85 7.71
N ASN A 118 6.91 11.88 8.32
CA ASN A 118 6.92 11.64 9.75
C ASN A 118 7.73 10.38 10.08
N SER A 119 8.88 10.55 10.73
CA SER A 119 9.76 9.44 11.14
C SER A 119 9.17 8.56 12.25
N ASN A 120 8.21 9.06 13.02
CA ASN A 120 7.55 8.29 14.06
C ASN A 120 6.71 7.13 13.50
N ILE A 121 6.54 7.06 12.19
CA ILE A 121 5.86 5.97 11.51
C ILE A 121 6.65 4.67 11.53
N ILE A 122 7.98 4.75 11.61
CA ILE A 122 8.88 3.58 11.64
C ILE A 122 8.52 2.62 12.77
N PRO A 123 8.59 3.05 14.05
CA PRO A 123 8.30 2.16 15.17
C PRO A 123 6.85 1.64 15.13
N GLN A 124 5.92 2.45 14.63
CA GLN A 124 4.52 2.08 14.50
C GLN A 124 4.31 0.96 13.48
N ILE A 125 4.97 1.04 12.32
CA ILE A 125 4.94 0.00 11.29
C ILE A 125 5.57 -1.29 11.79
N LEU A 126 6.72 -1.22 12.46
CA LEU A 126 7.39 -2.41 12.99
C LEU A 126 6.54 -3.12 14.06
N LEU A 127 5.80 -2.37 14.88
CA LEU A 127 4.85 -2.97 15.82
C LEU A 127 3.62 -3.58 15.12
N THR A 128 3.18 -2.97 14.03
CA THR A 128 1.98 -3.38 13.30
C THR A 128 2.26 -4.56 12.34
N CYS A 129 3.48 -4.69 11.83
CA CYS A 129 3.84 -5.67 10.80
C CYS A 129 4.94 -6.62 11.30
N PRO A 130 4.65 -7.52 12.25
CA PRO A 130 5.68 -8.33 12.92
C PRO A 130 6.47 -9.26 11.97
N ASN A 131 5.89 -9.62 10.81
CA ASN A 131 6.51 -10.48 9.81
C ASN A 131 7.23 -9.69 8.69
N LEU A 132 7.39 -8.37 8.85
CA LEU A 132 8.03 -7.53 7.86
C LEU A 132 9.54 -7.80 7.81
N ILE A 133 10.02 -8.29 6.67
CA ILE A 133 11.43 -8.64 6.47
C ILE A 133 12.17 -7.55 5.71
N ARG A 134 11.47 -6.83 4.83
CA ARG A 134 12.04 -5.74 4.03
C ARG A 134 11.26 -4.47 4.23
N PHE A 135 11.93 -3.41 4.67
CA PHE A 135 11.31 -2.11 4.89
C PHE A 135 12.17 -1.01 4.29
N SER A 136 11.59 -0.28 3.35
CA SER A 136 12.21 0.86 2.69
C SER A 136 11.38 2.11 2.94
N ILE A 137 12.04 3.21 3.26
CA ILE A 137 11.40 4.49 3.52
C ILE A 137 12.14 5.57 2.77
N THR A 138 11.39 6.40 2.07
CA THR A 138 11.87 7.64 1.49
C THR A 138 11.28 8.81 2.27
N PHE A 139 12.13 9.63 2.87
CA PHE A 139 11.69 10.89 3.47
C PHE A 139 11.69 11.99 2.40
N PHE A 140 10.72 12.90 2.47
CA PHE A 140 10.70 14.09 1.62
C PHE A 140 10.31 15.33 2.44
N GLY A 141 10.63 16.50 1.91
CA GLY A 141 10.52 17.76 2.66
C GLY A 141 11.72 18.01 3.57
N GLN A 142 11.55 18.87 4.58
CA GLN A 142 12.65 19.33 5.46
C GLN A 142 13.11 18.28 6.49
N ASN A 143 12.48 17.10 6.51
CA ASN A 143 12.73 16.04 7.49
C ASN A 143 13.75 14.99 7.01
N CYS A 144 14.53 15.28 5.97
CA CYS A 144 15.58 14.40 5.43
C CYS A 144 16.76 14.12 6.39
N HIS A 145 16.75 14.69 7.59
CA HIS A 145 17.80 14.53 8.61
C HIS A 145 17.36 13.71 9.84
N ILE A 146 16.17 13.09 9.82
CA ILE A 146 15.73 12.34 11.00
C ILE A 146 16.39 10.95 11.00
N LEU A 147 17.34 10.76 11.92
CA LEU A 147 17.89 9.46 12.25
C LEU A 147 16.79 8.55 12.82
N PRO A 148 16.77 7.26 12.47
CA PRO A 148 15.88 6.32 13.14
C PRO A 148 16.16 6.34 14.65
N PRO A 149 15.14 6.16 15.52
CA PRO A 149 15.31 6.19 16.96
C PRO A 149 16.39 5.19 17.38
N SER A 150 17.49 5.71 17.94
CA SER A 150 18.77 5.01 18.14
C SER A 150 18.81 4.07 19.35
N SER A 151 17.66 3.58 19.85
CA SER A 151 17.64 2.91 21.15
C SER A 151 16.62 1.78 21.32
N ALA A 152 15.85 1.42 20.29
CA ALA A 152 15.04 0.22 20.36
C ALA A 152 15.68 -0.86 19.49
N SER A 153 16.36 -1.81 20.13
CA SER A 153 16.51 -3.16 19.59
C SER A 153 15.10 -3.73 19.41
N TYR A 154 14.44 -3.39 18.31
CA TYR A 154 13.22 -4.06 17.93
C TYR A 154 13.64 -5.50 17.65
N ASN A 155 13.23 -6.44 18.51
CA ASN A 155 13.30 -7.88 18.24
C ASN A 155 12.32 -8.17 17.10
N HIS A 156 12.68 -7.69 15.91
CA HIS A 156 11.89 -7.71 14.70
C HIS A 156 12.64 -8.52 13.66
N LEU A 157 11.93 -9.29 12.85
CA LEU A 157 12.49 -10.14 11.79
C LEU A 157 13.01 -9.34 10.59
N LEU A 158 13.35 -8.06 10.78
CA LEU A 158 13.74 -7.17 9.71
C LEU A 158 15.16 -7.50 9.24
N GLU A 159 15.27 -8.08 8.05
CA GLU A 159 16.57 -8.40 7.42
C GLU A 159 17.13 -7.23 6.61
N LYS A 160 16.25 -6.41 6.01
CA LYS A 160 16.64 -5.28 5.18
C LYS A 160 15.87 -4.03 5.56
N PHE A 161 16.61 -3.02 6.03
CA PHE A 161 16.12 -1.67 6.25
C PHE A 161 16.86 -0.69 5.33
N SER A 162 16.15 0.23 4.69
CA SER A 162 16.75 1.25 3.83
C SER A 162 16.05 2.60 4.03
N LEU A 163 16.85 3.65 4.16
CA LEU A 163 16.41 5.02 4.35
C LEU A 163 16.97 5.88 3.23
N PHE A 164 16.09 6.61 2.55
CA PHE A 164 16.41 7.49 1.41
C PHE A 164 15.92 8.92 1.66
#